data_AF-A0A3A5USF9-F1
#
_entry.id   AF-A0A3A5USF9-F1
#
_cell.length_a   1.000
_cell.length_b   1.000
_cell.length_c   1.000
_cell.angle_alpha   90.00
_cell.angle_beta   90.00
_cell.angle_gamma   90.00
#
_symmetry.space_group_name_H-M   'P 1'
#
loop_
_entity.id
_entity.type
_entity.pdbx_description
1 polymer ?
#
loop_
_entity_poly.entity_id
_entity_poly.type
_entity_poly.pdbx_seq_one_letter_code
_entity_poly.pdbx_strand_id
1 'polypeptide(L)'
;VVRFEDASCHPVLVALWPEYGHVILEDLYEIKNDEAQNIIESQNQRKQGFGAFLKELKQSISISKRLSRLPWKEGDLVSPLSFADFLVRSAVENGVASTVSKARKGKNLEMAMGWAWLNVHERTESDAWRFDESSRDKGGDWVPALRALWDAAEDLLVHDNLEAVVDYKSAMKWLAEVSGSKFDD
;
A
#
# COMPACT_ATOMS: atom_id res chain seq x y z
N VAL A 1 -19.99 -30.14 25.17
CA VAL A 1 -20.08 -29.33 23.93
C VAL A 1 -20.72 -28.01 24.29
N VAL A 2 -19.93 -26.95 24.44
CA VAL A 2 -20.47 -25.59 24.66
C VAL A 2 -20.92 -25.09 23.30
N ARG A 3 -22.23 -24.95 23.09
CA ARG A 3 -22.77 -24.30 21.89
C ARG A 3 -22.82 -22.82 22.20
N PHE A 4 -21.90 -22.06 21.60
CA PHE A 4 -22.03 -20.61 21.54
C PHE A 4 -23.21 -20.31 20.61
N GLU A 5 -24.29 -19.74 21.15
CA GLU A 5 -25.30 -19.09 20.31
C GLU A 5 -24.68 -17.83 19.71
N ASP A 6 -24.82 -17.63 18.40
CA ASP A 6 -24.14 -16.57 17.61
C ASP A 6 -24.30 -15.14 18.16
N ALA A 7 -25.29 -14.89 19.02
CA ALA A 7 -25.50 -13.62 19.70
C ALA A 7 -24.51 -13.31 20.86
N SER A 8 -23.79 -14.32 21.36
CA SER A 8 -22.97 -14.20 22.60
C SER A 8 -21.46 -14.04 22.36
N CYS A 9 -20.97 -14.35 21.16
CA CYS A 9 -19.53 -14.35 20.85
C CYS A 9 -18.94 -12.93 20.87
N HIS A 10 -19.66 -11.94 20.32
CA HIS A 10 -19.16 -10.56 20.26
C HIS A 10 -18.99 -9.91 21.66
N PRO A 11 -19.99 -9.93 22.57
CA PRO A 11 -19.82 -9.40 23.91
C PRO A 11 -18.71 -10.09 24.71
N VAL A 12 -18.56 -11.42 24.57
CA VAL A 12 -17.51 -12.19 25.25
C VAL A 12 -16.13 -11.77 24.75
N LEU A 13 -15.92 -11.66 23.44
CA LEU A 13 -14.64 -11.24 22.87
C LEU A 13 -14.31 -9.80 23.28
N VAL A 14 -15.28 -8.89 23.28
CA VAL A 14 -15.06 -7.50 23.74
C VAL A 14 -14.67 -7.46 25.22
N ALA A 15 -15.32 -8.25 26.07
CA ALA A 15 -15.02 -8.27 27.51
C ALA A 15 -13.64 -8.86 27.81
N LEU A 16 -13.21 -9.87 27.07
CA LEU A 16 -11.93 -10.55 27.28
C LEU A 16 -10.75 -9.85 26.60
N TRP A 17 -10.99 -9.00 25.60
CA TRP A 17 -9.94 -8.38 24.79
C TRP A 17 -8.90 -7.56 25.57
N PRO A 18 -9.27 -6.73 26.57
CA PRO A 18 -8.29 -5.98 27.34
C PRO A 18 -7.30 -6.87 28.10
N GLU A 19 -7.75 -8.07 28.52
CA GLU A 19 -6.94 -9.00 29.30
C GLU A 19 -6.20 -10.00 28.41
N TYR A 20 -6.85 -10.56 27.39
CA TYR A 20 -6.31 -11.66 26.57
C TYR A 20 -5.93 -11.26 25.15
N GLY A 21 -6.12 -10.00 24.75
CA GLY A 21 -5.84 -9.55 23.39
C GLY A 21 -4.37 -9.73 22.98
N HIS A 22 -3.45 -9.53 23.93
CA HIS A 22 -2.02 -9.73 23.71
C HIS A 22 -1.69 -11.18 23.34
N VAL A 23 -2.33 -12.17 23.98
CA VAL A 23 -2.14 -13.61 23.67
C VAL A 23 -2.58 -13.88 22.24
N ILE A 24 -3.74 -13.37 21.84
CA ILE A 24 -4.27 -13.57 20.48
C ILE A 24 -3.37 -12.91 19.44
N LEU A 25 -2.88 -11.70 19.72
CA LEU A 25 -1.98 -10.95 18.84
C LEU A 25 -0.61 -11.64 18.71
N GLU A 26 -0.09 -12.18 19.79
CA GLU A 26 1.19 -12.90 19.79
C GLU A 26 1.05 -14.26 19.10
N ASP A 27 0.08 -15.08 19.48
CA ASP A 27 -0.02 -16.47 19.02
C ASP A 27 -0.50 -16.60 17.58
N LEU A 28 -1.44 -15.75 17.14
CA LEU A 28 -2.04 -15.86 15.80
C LEU A 28 -1.39 -14.93 14.77
N TYR A 29 -0.79 -13.84 15.22
CA TYR A 29 -0.31 -12.78 14.35
C TYR A 29 1.16 -12.40 14.57
N GLU A 30 1.83 -13.00 15.57
CA GLU A 30 3.22 -12.73 15.94
C GLU A 30 3.49 -11.25 16.31
N ILE A 31 2.45 -10.52 16.73
CA ILE A 31 2.52 -9.11 17.14
C ILE A 31 2.75 -9.03 18.64
N LYS A 32 3.77 -8.27 19.06
CA LYS A 32 4.23 -8.18 20.46
C LYS A 32 4.42 -6.74 20.93
N ASN A 33 4.58 -6.59 22.24
CA ASN A 33 5.01 -5.36 22.90
C ASN A 33 4.12 -4.15 22.54
N ASP A 34 4.74 -3.01 22.25
CA ASP A 34 4.07 -1.73 22.02
C ASP A 34 3.07 -1.76 20.85
N GLU A 35 3.34 -2.56 19.81
CA GLU A 35 2.42 -2.73 18.68
C GLU A 35 1.14 -3.43 19.10
N ALA A 36 1.26 -4.50 19.91
CA ALA A 36 0.10 -5.20 20.45
C ALA A 36 -0.73 -4.29 21.36
N GLN A 37 -0.07 -3.50 22.21
CA GLN A 37 -0.73 -2.56 23.12
C GLN A 37 -1.53 -1.49 22.34
N ASN A 38 -0.94 -0.91 21.30
CA ASN A 38 -1.62 0.08 20.45
C ASN A 38 -2.87 -0.51 19.77
N ILE A 39 -2.80 -1.75 19.29
CA ILE A 39 -3.96 -2.43 18.67
C ILE A 39 -5.06 -2.67 19.72
N ILE A 40 -4.69 -3.14 20.91
CA ILE A 40 -5.64 -3.37 22.01
C ILE A 40 -6.37 -2.07 22.38
N GLU A 41 -5.64 -0.97 22.56
CA GLU A 41 -6.19 0.34 22.88
C GLU A 41 -7.09 0.87 21.77
N SER A 42 -6.68 0.73 20.50
CA SER A 42 -7.46 1.21 19.36
C SER A 42 -8.83 0.51 19.25
N GLN A 43 -8.88 -0.79 19.54
CA GLN A 43 -10.13 -1.54 19.50
C GLN A 43 -11.03 -1.21 20.69
N ASN A 44 -10.47 -0.90 21.86
CA ASN A 44 -11.25 -0.44 23.01
C ASN A 44 -11.90 0.93 22.78
N GLN A 45 -11.30 1.76 21.92
CA GLN A 45 -11.85 3.07 21.54
C GLN A 45 -12.90 2.98 20.42
N ARG A 46 -12.77 2.00 19.51
CA ARG A 46 -13.68 1.85 18.35
C ARG A 46 -14.90 1.00 18.71
N LYS A 47 -16.11 1.55 18.56
CA LYS A 47 -17.39 0.82 18.69
C LYS A 47 -17.69 -0.14 17.53
N GLN A 48 -16.66 -0.76 16.95
CA GLN A 48 -16.82 -1.65 15.81
C GLN A 48 -17.07 -3.09 16.24
N GLY A 49 -17.81 -3.85 15.42
CA GLY A 49 -18.03 -5.27 15.65
C GLY A 49 -16.69 -6.02 15.67
N PHE A 50 -16.51 -6.91 16.66
CA PHE A 50 -15.22 -7.57 16.89
C PHE A 50 -14.81 -8.48 15.72
N GLY A 51 -15.77 -9.11 15.04
CA GLY A 51 -15.49 -9.88 13.83
C GLY A 51 -14.98 -9.01 12.66
N ALA A 52 -15.51 -7.79 12.51
CA ALA A 52 -15.03 -6.84 11.52
C ALA A 52 -13.60 -6.39 11.85
N PHE A 53 -13.34 -6.08 13.13
CA PHE A 53 -12.00 -5.77 13.62
C PHE A 53 -10.98 -6.86 13.30
N LEU A 54 -11.24 -8.12 13.64
CA LEU A 54 -10.30 -9.21 13.35
C LEU A 54 -10.05 -9.38 11.84
N LYS A 55 -11.08 -9.18 11.02
CA LYS A 55 -10.95 -9.23 9.56
C LYS A 55 -10.05 -8.12 9.04
N GLU A 56 -10.26 -6.89 9.51
CA GLU A 56 -9.44 -5.72 9.18
C GLU A 56 -8.00 -5.89 9.65
N LEU A 57 -7.79 -6.38 10.87
CA LEU A 57 -6.47 -6.66 11.43
C LEU A 57 -5.71 -7.67 10.56
N LYS A 58 -6.35 -8.80 10.22
CA LYS A 58 -5.74 -9.82 9.35
C LYS A 58 -5.38 -9.25 7.97
N GLN A 59 -6.25 -8.41 7.40
CA GLN A 59 -5.98 -7.74 6.13
C GLN A 59 -4.79 -6.77 6.24
N SER A 60 -4.75 -5.94 7.28
CA SER A 60 -3.66 -4.99 7.54
C SER A 60 -2.32 -5.70 7.67
N ILE A 61 -2.23 -6.77 8.46
CA ILE A 61 -1.02 -7.57 8.61
C ILE A 61 -0.58 -8.18 7.29
N SER A 62 -1.53 -8.72 6.53
CA SER A 62 -1.23 -9.29 5.20
C SER A 62 -0.68 -8.22 4.26
N ILE A 63 -1.22 -7.01 4.27
CA ILE A 63 -0.73 -5.89 3.46
C ILE A 63 0.68 -5.47 3.93
N SER A 64 0.88 -5.27 5.22
CA SER A 64 2.19 -4.89 5.79
C SER A 64 3.28 -5.91 5.45
N LYS A 65 2.98 -7.21 5.52
CA LYS A 65 3.91 -8.29 5.14
C LYS A 65 4.24 -8.31 3.64
N ARG A 66 3.30 -7.90 2.79
CA ARG A 66 3.56 -7.77 1.35
C ARG A 66 4.45 -6.55 1.10
N LEU A 67 4.09 -5.39 1.68
CA LEU A 67 4.84 -4.15 1.53
C LEU A 67 6.26 -4.20 2.12
N SER A 68 6.52 -5.04 3.13
CA SER A 68 7.86 -5.24 3.67
C SER A 68 8.84 -5.94 2.71
N ARG A 69 8.34 -6.48 1.60
CA ARG A 69 9.17 -7.05 0.51
C ARG A 69 9.78 -5.98 -0.38
N LEU A 70 9.26 -4.76 -0.33
CA LEU A 70 9.79 -3.66 -1.13
C LEU A 70 11.24 -3.35 -0.71
N PRO A 71 12.14 -3.04 -1.66
CA PRO A 71 13.55 -2.85 -1.34
C PRO A 71 13.84 -1.60 -0.52
N TRP A 72 13.00 -0.57 -0.67
CA TRP A 72 13.15 0.73 -0.03
C TRP A 72 12.08 0.90 1.05
N LYS A 73 12.39 1.66 2.09
CA LYS A 73 11.40 2.15 3.05
C LYS A 73 10.69 3.37 2.46
N GLU A 74 9.52 3.66 3.02
CA GLU A 74 8.79 4.87 2.68
C GLU A 74 9.65 6.11 2.98
N GLY A 75 9.86 6.94 1.96
CA GLY A 75 10.65 8.16 2.05
C GLY A 75 12.15 8.02 1.73
N ASP A 76 12.66 6.82 1.44
CA ASP A 76 14.07 6.62 1.08
C ASP A 76 14.42 7.20 -0.30
N LEU A 77 13.44 7.23 -1.22
CA LEU A 77 13.63 7.72 -2.59
C LEU A 77 13.40 9.24 -2.67
N VAL A 78 14.02 9.88 -3.67
CA VAL A 78 13.79 11.30 -3.97
C VAL A 78 12.60 11.48 -4.93
N SER A 79 11.93 12.63 -4.87
CA SER A 79 10.87 12.96 -5.82
C SER A 79 11.44 13.03 -7.25
N PRO A 80 10.73 12.49 -8.27
CA PRO A 80 9.39 11.92 -8.25
C PRO A 80 9.31 10.41 -7.97
N LEU A 81 10.43 9.72 -7.73
CA LEU A 81 10.46 8.26 -7.48
C LEU A 81 9.80 7.88 -6.17
N SER A 82 9.96 8.69 -5.11
CA SER A 82 9.20 8.49 -3.87
C SER A 82 7.69 8.59 -4.08
N PHE A 83 7.24 9.42 -5.01
CA PHE A 83 5.82 9.49 -5.35
C PHE A 83 5.37 8.24 -6.12
N ALA A 84 6.19 7.70 -7.02
CA ALA A 84 5.92 6.42 -7.69
C ALA A 84 5.80 5.27 -6.66
N ASP A 85 6.76 5.16 -5.74
CA ASP A 85 6.73 4.16 -4.65
C ASP A 85 5.49 4.33 -3.76
N PHE A 86 5.14 5.57 -3.40
CA PHE A 86 3.91 5.87 -2.67
C PHE A 86 2.64 5.42 -3.40
N LEU A 87 2.58 5.59 -4.73
CA LEU A 87 1.45 5.13 -5.54
C LEU A 87 1.36 3.60 -5.57
N VAL A 88 2.49 2.91 -5.74
CA VAL A 88 2.56 1.43 -5.66
C VAL A 88 2.05 0.95 -4.30
N ARG A 89 2.58 1.48 -3.19
CA ARG A 89 2.13 1.14 -1.83
C ARG A 89 0.65 1.40 -1.65
N SER A 90 0.18 2.57 -2.07
CA SER A 90 -1.23 2.97 -1.99
C SER A 90 -2.14 2.03 -2.77
N ALA A 91 -1.71 1.55 -3.94
CA ALA A 91 -2.48 0.65 -4.78
C ALA A 91 -2.58 -0.74 -4.20
N VAL A 92 -1.52 -1.23 -3.54
CA VAL A 92 -1.55 -2.51 -2.82
C VAL A 92 -2.41 -2.44 -1.57
N GLU A 93 -2.36 -1.33 -0.85
CA GLU A 93 -3.14 -1.13 0.38
C GLU A 93 -4.62 -0.87 0.11
N ASN A 94 -4.93 0.02 -0.83
CA ASN A 94 -6.27 0.59 -1.02
C ASN A 94 -6.87 0.30 -2.41
N GLY A 95 -6.13 -0.39 -3.29
CA GLY A 95 -6.52 -0.64 -4.67
C GLY A 95 -6.11 0.47 -5.65
N VAL A 96 -5.96 0.10 -6.93
CA VAL A 96 -5.60 1.02 -8.02
C VAL A 96 -6.61 2.16 -8.15
N ALA A 97 -7.91 1.85 -8.08
CA ALA A 97 -8.98 2.84 -8.27
C ALA A 97 -8.95 3.98 -7.24
N SER A 98 -8.69 3.68 -5.96
CA SER A 98 -8.57 4.72 -4.92
C SER A 98 -7.28 5.53 -5.11
N THR A 99 -6.21 4.89 -5.60
CA THR A 99 -4.90 5.51 -5.84
C THR A 99 -4.91 6.54 -6.97
N VAL A 100 -5.79 6.40 -7.97
CA VAL A 100 -6.00 7.44 -9.00
C VAL A 100 -6.32 8.81 -8.37
N SER A 101 -7.06 8.84 -7.26
CA SER A 101 -7.36 10.12 -6.57
C SER A 101 -6.14 10.74 -5.90
N LYS A 102 -5.18 9.93 -5.46
CA LYS A 102 -3.91 10.36 -4.87
C LYS A 102 -2.93 10.83 -5.95
N ALA A 103 -2.82 10.08 -7.06
CA ALA A 103 -1.98 10.44 -8.22
C ALA A 103 -2.27 11.85 -8.75
N ARG A 104 -3.55 12.27 -8.71
CA ARG A 104 -4.00 13.60 -9.15
C ARG A 104 -3.55 14.77 -8.26
N LYS A 105 -3.05 14.51 -7.06
CA LYS A 105 -2.67 15.55 -6.09
C LYS A 105 -1.18 15.88 -6.09
N GLY A 106 -0.39 15.20 -6.92
CA GLY A 106 1.04 15.46 -7.06
C GLY A 106 1.33 16.90 -7.49
N LYS A 107 2.48 17.44 -7.06
CA LYS A 107 2.96 18.77 -7.45
C LYS A 107 4.28 18.68 -8.21
N ASN A 108 4.56 19.66 -9.07
CA ASN A 108 5.80 19.71 -9.86
C ASN A 108 6.01 18.39 -10.64
N LEU A 109 7.17 17.73 -10.49
CA LEU A 109 7.47 16.47 -11.16
C LEU A 109 6.54 15.31 -10.74
N GLU A 110 5.93 15.37 -9.55
CA GLU A 110 4.95 14.37 -9.12
C GLU A 110 3.66 14.46 -9.94
N MET A 111 3.35 15.63 -10.52
CA MET A 111 2.21 15.78 -11.43
C MET A 111 2.43 14.99 -12.73
N ALA A 112 3.66 15.00 -13.26
CA ALA A 112 4.05 14.15 -14.38
C ALA A 112 3.99 12.65 -14.02
N MET A 113 4.45 12.28 -12.83
CA MET A 113 4.36 10.89 -12.35
C MET A 113 2.90 10.44 -12.14
N GLY A 114 2.05 11.33 -11.61
CA GLY A 114 0.62 11.10 -11.50
C GLY A 114 -0.04 10.90 -12.86
N TRP A 115 0.35 11.67 -13.87
CA TRP A 115 -0.11 11.47 -15.25
C TRP A 115 0.34 10.13 -15.81
N ALA A 116 1.60 9.75 -15.62
CA ALA A 116 2.12 8.45 -16.03
C ALA A 116 1.30 7.32 -15.40
N TRP A 117 1.00 7.40 -14.10
CA TRP A 117 0.16 6.43 -13.39
C TRP A 117 -1.24 6.30 -13.99
N LEU A 118 -1.89 7.43 -14.31
CA LEU A 118 -3.19 7.41 -14.96
C LEU A 118 -3.15 6.73 -16.33
N ASN A 119 -2.08 6.91 -17.11
CA ASN A 119 -1.90 6.23 -18.40
C ASN A 119 -1.66 4.73 -18.22
N VAL A 120 -0.82 4.34 -17.25
CA VAL A 120 -0.60 2.93 -16.91
C VAL A 120 -1.95 2.26 -16.60
N HIS A 121 -2.84 2.89 -15.87
CA HIS A 121 -4.11 2.26 -15.52
C HIS A 121 -5.29 2.57 -16.45
N GLU A 122 -5.05 3.23 -17.59
CA GLU A 122 -6.09 3.61 -18.55
C GLU A 122 -7.22 4.45 -17.91
N ARG A 123 -6.83 5.39 -17.04
CA ARG A 123 -7.74 6.28 -16.26
C ARG A 123 -7.63 7.75 -16.67
N THR A 124 -7.31 8.05 -17.92
CA THR A 124 -7.02 9.43 -18.38
C THR A 124 -8.26 10.21 -18.84
N GLU A 125 -9.32 9.53 -19.29
CA GLU A 125 -10.45 10.14 -20.04
C GLU A 125 -11.15 11.31 -19.33
N SER A 126 -11.31 11.23 -18.01
CA SER A 126 -12.02 12.25 -17.21
C SER A 126 -11.08 13.24 -16.49
N ASP A 127 -9.77 13.06 -16.63
CA ASP A 127 -8.78 13.67 -15.75
C ASP A 127 -7.68 14.43 -16.47
N ALA A 128 -7.53 14.26 -17.79
CA ALA A 128 -6.46 14.91 -18.58
C ALA A 128 -6.41 16.43 -18.42
N TRP A 129 -7.56 17.10 -18.27
CA TRP A 129 -7.65 18.55 -18.10
C TRP A 129 -7.02 19.06 -16.78
N ARG A 130 -6.79 18.19 -15.79
CA ARG A 130 -6.17 18.53 -14.50
C ARG A 130 -4.65 18.64 -14.57
N PHE A 131 -4.04 18.17 -15.66
CA PHE A 131 -2.60 18.12 -15.84
C PHE A 131 -2.17 19.13 -16.90
N ASP A 132 -1.17 19.96 -16.59
CA ASP A 132 -0.59 20.87 -17.58
C ASP A 132 0.12 20.08 -18.70
N GLU A 133 0.31 20.73 -19.84
CA GLU A 133 0.92 20.08 -21.02
C GLU A 133 2.33 19.54 -20.74
N SER A 134 3.16 20.27 -19.97
CA SER A 134 4.52 19.84 -19.67
C SER A 134 4.56 18.60 -18.77
N SER A 135 3.61 18.48 -17.83
CA SER A 135 3.44 17.28 -17.02
C SER A 135 2.95 16.10 -17.84
N ARG A 136 2.07 16.35 -18.83
CA ARG A 136 1.54 15.29 -19.70
C ARG A 136 2.60 14.72 -20.64
N ASP A 137 3.44 15.60 -21.20
CA ASP A 137 4.56 15.25 -22.07
C ASP A 137 5.59 14.39 -21.31
N LYS A 138 6.16 14.93 -20.21
CA LYS A 138 7.10 14.20 -19.35
C LYS A 138 6.52 12.90 -18.80
N GLY A 139 5.29 12.94 -18.29
CA GLY A 139 4.64 11.76 -17.75
C GLY A 139 4.37 10.71 -18.82
N GLY A 140 4.13 11.12 -20.06
CA GLY A 140 4.01 10.23 -21.22
C GLY A 140 5.28 9.43 -21.47
N ASP A 141 6.44 10.08 -21.42
CA ASP A 141 7.75 9.42 -21.59
C ASP A 141 8.05 8.40 -20.49
N TRP A 142 7.48 8.59 -19.29
CA TRP A 142 7.71 7.72 -18.14
C TRP A 142 6.79 6.49 -18.11
N VAL A 143 5.74 6.46 -18.94
CA VAL A 143 4.75 5.35 -18.94
C VAL A 143 5.39 3.97 -19.10
N PRO A 144 6.34 3.73 -20.04
CA PRO A 144 6.93 2.41 -20.19
C PRO A 144 7.69 1.94 -18.95
N ALA A 145 8.47 2.83 -18.33
CA ALA A 145 9.22 2.50 -17.12
C ALA A 145 8.31 2.31 -15.90
N LEU A 146 7.29 3.16 -15.75
CA LEU A 146 6.32 3.03 -14.66
C LEU A 146 5.43 1.79 -14.82
N ARG A 147 5.08 1.42 -16.06
CA ARG A 147 4.39 0.15 -16.36
C ARG A 147 5.22 -1.03 -15.88
N ALA A 148 6.48 -1.11 -16.29
CA ALA A 148 7.38 -2.18 -15.87
C ALA A 148 7.53 -2.23 -14.34
N LEU A 149 7.57 -1.06 -13.69
CA LEU A 149 7.61 -0.98 -12.23
C LEU A 149 6.33 -1.56 -11.60
N TRP A 150 5.16 -1.19 -12.12
CA TRP A 150 3.88 -1.71 -11.63
C TRP A 150 3.75 -3.21 -11.85
N ASP A 151 4.11 -3.72 -13.03
CA ASP A 151 4.00 -5.15 -13.35
C ASP A 151 4.91 -5.98 -12.41
N ALA A 152 6.15 -5.53 -12.19
CA ALA A 152 7.05 -6.15 -11.22
C ALA A 152 6.53 -6.04 -9.77
N ALA A 153 5.86 -4.94 -9.43
CA ALA A 153 5.22 -4.76 -8.12
C ALA A 153 4.03 -5.72 -7.93
N GLU A 154 3.21 -5.94 -8.96
CA GLU A 154 2.11 -6.91 -8.90
C GLU A 154 2.66 -8.32 -8.70
N ASP A 155 3.70 -8.70 -9.45
CA ASP A 155 4.32 -10.01 -9.30
C ASP A 155 4.92 -10.20 -7.90
N LEU A 156 5.68 -9.22 -7.40
CA LEU A 156 6.32 -9.29 -6.09
C LEU A 156 5.33 -9.26 -4.92
N LEU A 157 4.35 -8.35 -5.01
CA LEU A 157 3.49 -8.01 -3.88
C LEU A 157 2.19 -8.78 -3.94
N VAL A 158 1.57 -8.97 -5.10
CA VAL A 158 0.26 -9.64 -5.26
C VAL A 158 0.41 -11.13 -5.56
N HIS A 159 1.32 -11.50 -6.44
CA HIS A 159 1.50 -12.90 -6.87
C HIS A 159 2.55 -13.68 -6.07
N ASP A 160 3.11 -13.06 -5.01
CA ASP A 160 4.12 -13.67 -4.13
C ASP A 160 5.39 -14.17 -4.85
N ASN A 161 5.71 -13.62 -6.04
CA ASN A 161 6.94 -13.92 -6.76
C ASN A 161 8.11 -13.12 -6.17
N LEU A 162 8.81 -13.69 -5.19
CA LEU A 162 9.92 -13.01 -4.51
C LEU A 162 11.11 -12.68 -5.42
N GLU A 163 11.26 -13.38 -6.56
CA GLU A 163 12.34 -13.11 -7.53
C GLU A 163 12.09 -11.80 -8.29
N ALA A 164 10.84 -11.37 -8.42
CA ALA A 164 10.46 -10.10 -9.06
C ALA A 164 11.00 -8.86 -8.32
N VAL A 165 11.61 -9.01 -7.14
CA VAL A 165 12.35 -7.93 -6.48
C VAL A 165 13.49 -7.40 -7.35
N VAL A 166 14.11 -8.26 -8.17
CA VAL A 166 15.16 -7.85 -9.11
C VAL A 166 14.58 -6.98 -10.22
N ASP A 167 13.42 -7.38 -10.77
CA ASP A 167 12.73 -6.63 -11.81
C ASP A 167 12.19 -5.31 -11.27
N TYR A 168 11.64 -5.29 -10.05
CA TYR A 168 11.19 -4.06 -9.38
C TYR A 168 12.34 -3.08 -9.22
N LYS A 169 13.53 -3.55 -8.81
CA LYS A 169 14.72 -2.70 -8.69
C LYS A 169 15.17 -2.15 -10.05
N SER A 170 15.25 -3.01 -11.06
CA SER A 170 15.63 -2.63 -12.42
C SER A 170 14.65 -1.62 -13.03
N ALA A 171 13.35 -1.82 -12.83
CA ALA A 171 12.32 -0.89 -13.31
C ALA A 171 12.37 0.45 -12.58
N MET A 172 12.62 0.47 -11.27
CA MET A 172 12.79 1.72 -10.52
C MET A 172 14.04 2.49 -10.99
N LYS A 173 15.14 1.80 -11.29
CA LYS A 173 16.34 2.41 -11.89
C LYS A 173 16.04 3.01 -13.25
N TRP A 174 15.36 2.26 -14.11
CA TRP A 174 14.96 2.77 -15.42
C TRP A 174 14.05 4.00 -15.29
N LEU A 175 13.11 3.98 -14.35
CA LEU A 175 12.25 5.14 -14.06
C LEU A 175 13.08 6.35 -13.58
N ALA A 176 14.13 6.13 -12.78
CA ALA A 176 15.06 7.17 -12.37
C ALA A 176 15.79 7.79 -13.58
N GLU A 177 16.29 6.95 -14.50
CA GLU A 177 16.99 7.39 -15.69
C GLU A 177 16.10 8.27 -16.59
N VAL A 178 14.89 7.81 -16.91
CA VAL A 178 13.97 8.56 -17.80
C VAL A 178 13.39 9.81 -17.14
N SER A 179 13.31 9.84 -15.80
CA SER A 179 12.88 11.03 -15.06
C SER A 179 14.01 12.01 -14.75
N GLY A 180 15.27 11.63 -15.02
CA GLY A 180 16.45 12.43 -14.67
C GLY A 180 16.69 12.54 -13.16
N SER A 181 16.19 11.58 -12.39
CA SER A 181 16.25 11.58 -10.93
C SER A 181 17.53 10.94 -10.41
N LYS A 182 18.04 11.43 -9.28
CA LYS A 182 19.13 10.74 -8.58
C LYS A 182 18.61 9.42 -8.00
N PHE A 183 19.40 8.38 -8.14
CA PHE A 183 19.09 7.06 -7.63
C PHE A 183 20.31 6.53 -6.90
N ASP A 184 20.20 6.46 -5.57
CA ASP A 184 21.21 5.86 -4.72
C ASP A 184 20.73 4.43 -4.41
N ASP A 185 21.56 3.45 -4.77
CA ASP A 185 21.26 2.02 -4.79
C ASP A 185 21.41 1.34 -3.41
#